data_AF-A0A7J8LKJ8-F1
#
_entry.id   AF-A0A7J8LKJ8-F1
#
_cell.length_a   1.000
_cell.length_b   1.000
_cell.length_c   1.000
_cell.angle_alpha   90.00
_cell.angle_beta   90.00
_cell.angle_gamma   90.00
#
_symmetry.space_group_name_H-M   'P 1'
#
loop_
_entity.id
_entity.type
_entity.pdbx_description
1 polymer ?
#
loop_
_entity_poly.entity_id
_entity_poly.type
_entity_poly.pdbx_seq_one_letter_code
_entity_poly.pdbx_strand_id
1 'polypeptide(L)'
;MFTEEQNELVESAAEMLYGLIHSRYILTGKGIAAMLDKYKNYDFGRCPRVYCCGQPCLPVGQSDIPRSSTVKIYCPRCEDIFYPRSKYQG
;
A
#
# COMPACT_ATOMS: atom_id res chain seq x y z
N MET A 1 -20.88 -7.45 27.20
CA MET A 1 -19.51 -7.55 26.67
C MET A 1 -19.58 -8.48 25.47
N PHE A 2 -18.99 -8.11 24.33
CA PHE A 2 -18.97 -8.97 23.14
C PHE A 2 -18.15 -10.25 23.40
N THR A 3 -18.47 -11.32 22.68
CA THR A 3 -17.60 -12.51 22.65
C THR A 3 -16.31 -12.20 21.87
N GLU A 4 -15.28 -13.02 22.06
CA GLU A 4 -14.01 -12.89 21.34
C GLU A 4 -14.21 -12.99 19.82
N GLU A 5 -15.00 -13.98 19.37
CA GLU A 5 -15.39 -14.13 17.96
C GLU A 5 -16.12 -12.90 17.39
N GLN A 6 -17.02 -12.28 18.18
CA GLN A 6 -17.68 -11.05 17.76
C GLN A 6 -16.69 -9.89 17.63
N ASN A 7 -15.69 -9.80 18.50
CA ASN A 7 -14.64 -8.77 18.40
C ASN A 7 -13.78 -8.99 17.15
N GLU A 8 -13.35 -10.22 16.86
CA GLU A 8 -12.56 -10.54 15.67
C GLU A 8 -13.29 -10.17 14.36
N LEU A 9 -14.60 -10.44 14.30
CA LEU A 9 -15.43 -10.06 13.16
C LEU A 9 -15.49 -8.53 12.98
N VAL A 10 -15.63 -7.79 14.09
CA VAL A 10 -15.64 -6.32 14.06
C VAL A 10 -14.29 -5.77 13.62
N GLU A 11 -13.19 -6.31 14.13
CA GLU A 11 -11.82 -5.88 13.76
C GLU A 11 -11.55 -6.12 12.27
N SER A 12 -11.87 -7.30 11.76
CA SER A 12 -11.72 -7.64 10.34
C SER A 12 -12.56 -6.73 9.43
N ALA A 13 -13.80 -6.44 9.83
CA ALA A 13 -14.67 -5.53 9.10
C ALA A 13 -14.13 -4.08 9.12
N ALA A 14 -13.62 -3.63 10.27
CA ALA A 14 -13.03 -2.31 10.43
C ALA A 14 -11.76 -2.13 9.59
N GLU A 15 -10.89 -3.13 9.54
CA GLU A 15 -9.68 -3.14 8.69
C GLU A 15 -10.06 -3.00 7.20
N MET A 16 -11.02 -3.80 6.74
CA MET A 16 -11.51 -3.75 5.36
C MET A 16 -12.14 -2.39 5.04
N LEU A 17 -12.96 -1.86 5.94
CA LEU A 17 -13.59 -0.55 5.77
C LEU A 17 -12.56 0.57 5.70
N TYR A 18 -11.55 0.55 6.57
CA TYR A 18 -10.44 1.50 6.52
C TYR A 18 -9.72 1.43 5.18
N GLY A 19 -9.42 0.23 4.65
CA GLY A 19 -8.81 0.06 3.34
C GLY A 19 -9.62 0.69 2.20
N LEU A 20 -10.94 0.50 2.21
CA LEU A 20 -11.87 1.08 1.21
C LEU A 20 -11.98 2.61 1.32
N ILE A 21 -11.95 3.16 2.53
CA ILE A 21 -11.91 4.61 2.74
C ILE A 21 -10.55 5.15 2.29
N HIS A 22 -9.47 4.46 2.62
CA HIS A 22 -8.10 4.87 2.32
C HIS A 22 -7.87 4.97 0.81
N SER A 23 -8.37 4.03 0.00
CA SER A 23 -8.23 4.07 -1.46
C SER A 23 -8.83 5.34 -2.08
N ARG A 24 -9.91 5.86 -1.51
CA ARG A 24 -10.53 7.13 -1.91
C ARG A 24 -9.80 8.33 -1.32
N TYR A 25 -9.39 8.23 -0.05
CA TYR A 25 -8.70 9.30 0.67
C TYR A 25 -7.41 9.73 -0.04
N ILE A 26 -6.60 8.78 -0.52
CA ILE A 26 -5.33 9.09 -1.18
C ILE A 26 -5.48 9.83 -2.52
N LEU A 27 -6.69 9.92 -3.07
CA LEU A 27 -7.00 10.72 -4.26
C LEU A 27 -7.40 12.17 -3.93
N THR A 28 -7.62 12.48 -2.65
CA THR A 28 -7.87 13.85 -2.20
C THR A 28 -6.56 14.64 -2.08
N GLY A 29 -6.61 15.98 -2.12
CA GLY A 29 -5.41 16.81 -1.99
C GLY A 29 -4.63 16.57 -0.67
N LYS A 30 -5.33 16.37 0.45
CA LYS A 30 -4.70 16.03 1.74
C LYS A 30 -4.06 14.63 1.71
N GLY A 31 -4.75 13.65 1.11
CA GLY A 31 -4.24 12.29 0.98
C GLY A 31 -3.00 12.21 0.09
N ILE A 32 -3.01 12.88 -1.07
CA ILE A 32 -1.85 12.96 -1.97
C ILE A 32 -0.65 13.59 -1.25
N ALA A 33 -0.85 14.68 -0.50
CA ALA A 33 0.24 15.31 0.25
C ALA A 33 0.86 14.35 1.28
N ALA A 34 0.03 13.64 2.05
CA ALA A 34 0.52 12.65 3.02
C ALA A 34 1.25 11.48 2.35
N MET A 35 0.77 11.00 1.20
CA MET A 35 1.44 9.95 0.43
C MET A 35 2.76 10.43 -0.19
N LEU A 36 2.83 11.69 -0.61
CA LEU A 36 4.06 12.30 -1.13
C LEU A 36 5.14 12.39 -0.06
N ASP A 37 4.79 12.74 1.17
CA ASP A 37 5.76 12.78 2.28
C ASP A 37 6.34 11.39 2.56
N LYS A 38 5.47 10.36 2.61
CA LYS A 38 5.89 8.95 2.73
C LYS A 38 6.77 8.48 1.56
N TYR A 39 6.44 8.90 0.33
CA TYR A 39 7.21 8.60 -0.87
C TYR A 39 8.63 9.20 -0.80
N LYS A 40 8.75 10.47 -0.37
CA LYS A 40 10.06 11.13 -0.18
C LYS A 40 10.89 10.45 0.91
N ASN A 41 10.25 9.90 1.93
CA ASN A 41 10.90 9.17 3.02
C ASN A 41 11.23 7.71 2.70
N TYR A 42 10.92 7.23 1.49
CA TYR A 42 11.12 5.83 1.08
C TYR A 42 10.29 4.80 1.86
N ASP A 43 9.19 5.20 2.49
CA ASP A 43 8.35 4.33 3.32
C ASP A 43 7.77 3.13 2.56
N PHE A 44 7.53 3.29 1.25
CA PHE A 44 6.99 2.26 0.38
C PHE A 44 8.08 1.40 -0.29
N GLY A 45 9.35 1.67 0.02
CA GLY A 45 10.48 0.98 -0.56
C GLY A 45 10.98 1.59 -1.87
N ARG A 46 11.87 0.84 -2.52
CA ARG A 46 12.64 1.27 -3.69
C ARG A 46 12.50 0.26 -4.83
N CYS A 47 12.68 0.74 -6.05
CA CYS A 47 12.67 -0.11 -7.22
C CYS A 47 13.76 -1.19 -7.12
N PRO A 48 13.42 -2.48 -7.35
CA PRO A 48 14.40 -3.56 -7.28
C PRO A 48 15.35 -3.61 -8.50
N ARG A 49 15.06 -2.89 -9.59
CA ARG A 49 15.94 -2.85 -10.77
C ARG A 49 17.19 -2.03 -10.47
N VAL A 50 18.37 -2.62 -10.71
CA VAL A 50 19.67 -1.97 -10.49
C VAL A 50 19.79 -0.64 -11.25
N TYR A 51 19.38 -0.62 -12.52
CA TYR A 51 19.39 0.60 -13.36
C TYR A 51 18.41 1.69 -12.91
N CYS A 52 17.52 1.40 -11.97
CA CYS A 52 16.67 2.43 -11.36
C CYS A 52 17.34 3.16 -10.19
N CYS A 53 18.58 2.81 -9.83
CA CYS A 53 19.37 3.50 -8.80
C CYS A 53 18.62 3.69 -7.46
N GLY A 54 17.77 2.73 -7.08
CA GLY A 54 16.99 2.81 -5.85
C GLY A 54 15.89 3.89 -5.86
N GLN A 55 15.31 4.20 -7.02
CA GLN A 55 14.14 5.07 -7.17
C GLN A 55 13.06 4.74 -6.11
N PRO A 56 12.56 5.72 -5.32
CA PRO A 56 11.42 5.50 -4.45
C PRO A 56 10.18 5.09 -5.25
N CYS A 57 9.39 4.19 -4.69
CA CYS A 57 8.18 3.65 -5.32
C CYS A 57 6.91 4.10 -4.62
N LEU A 58 5.76 3.91 -5.27
CA LEU A 58 4.43 4.12 -4.70
C LEU A 58 3.69 2.78 -4.55
N PRO A 59 2.82 2.61 -3.54
CA PRO A 59 1.99 1.42 -3.43
C PRO A 59 0.88 1.44 -4.50
N VAL A 60 0.54 0.28 -5.04
CA VAL A 60 -0.51 0.13 -6.06
C VAL A 60 -1.26 -1.18 -5.90
N GLY A 61 -2.57 -1.15 -6.14
CA GLY A 61 -3.40 -2.34 -6.32
C GLY A 61 -3.62 -2.62 -7.81
N GLN A 62 -3.62 -3.89 -8.22
CA GLN A 62 -3.91 -4.27 -9.61
C GLN A 62 -5.40 -4.45 -9.89
N SER A 63 -6.23 -4.33 -8.86
CA SER A 63 -7.68 -4.45 -8.90
C SER A 63 -8.28 -3.65 -7.76
N ASP A 64 -9.41 -2.97 -8.03
CA ASP A 64 -10.21 -2.28 -7.01
C ASP A 64 -11.17 -3.24 -6.27
N ILE A 65 -11.21 -4.51 -6.68
CA ILE A 65 -11.99 -5.55 -6.00
C ILE A 65 -11.16 -6.10 -4.82
N PRO A 66 -11.65 -5.95 -3.56
CA PRO A 66 -10.94 -6.47 -2.39
C PRO A 66 -10.62 -7.96 -2.52
N ARG A 67 -9.47 -8.38 -1.97
CA ARG A 67 -8.96 -9.76 -2.00
C ARG A 67 -8.63 -10.33 -3.40
N SER A 68 -8.74 -9.52 -4.47
CA SER A 68 -8.33 -9.95 -5.82
C SER A 68 -6.81 -10.05 -5.96
N SER A 69 -6.05 -9.15 -5.32
CA SER A 69 -4.59 -9.17 -5.30
C SER A 69 -4.04 -8.47 -4.06
N THR A 70 -2.82 -8.79 -3.65
CA THR A 70 -2.10 -8.06 -2.61
C THR A 70 -1.44 -6.80 -3.17
N VAL A 71 -1.18 -5.82 -2.30
CA VAL A 71 -0.50 -4.57 -2.65
C VAL A 71 0.85 -4.84 -3.34
N LYS A 72 1.11 -4.09 -4.40
CA LYS A 72 2.38 -4.05 -5.14
C LYS A 72 3.02 -2.68 -4.99
N ILE A 73 4.22 -2.51 -5.53
CA ILE A 73 4.88 -1.22 -5.65
C ILE A 73 5.10 -0.86 -7.12
N TYR A 74 4.79 0.37 -7.49
CA TYR A 74 5.02 0.94 -8.81
C TYR A 74 6.27 1.83 -8.79
N CYS A 75 7.17 1.61 -9.75
CA CYS A 75 8.34 2.45 -9.96
C CYS A 75 8.06 3.49 -11.05
N PRO A 76 8.12 4.81 -10.76
CA PRO A 76 7.90 5.84 -11.77
C PRO A 76 9.07 6.01 -12.76
N ARG A 77 10.23 5.37 -12.52
CA ARG A 77 11.40 5.48 -13.41
C ARG A 77 11.40 4.44 -14.53
N CYS A 78 11.03 3.20 -14.23
CA CYS A 78 10.94 2.13 -15.22
C CYS A 78 9.51 1.77 -15.59
N GLU A 79 8.53 2.44 -15.01
CA GLU A 79 7.10 2.31 -15.29
C GLU A 79 6.58 0.87 -15.13
N ASP A 80 7.07 0.18 -14.10
CA ASP A 80 6.82 -1.25 -13.89
C ASP A 80 6.40 -1.54 -12.43
N ILE A 81 5.73 -2.67 -12.22
CA ILE A 81 5.11 -3.08 -10.96
C ILE A 81 5.87 -4.27 -10.35
N PHE A 82 6.17 -4.20 -9.06
CA PHE A 82 6.92 -5.22 -8.34
C PHE A 82 6.24 -5.63 -7.04
N TYR A 83 6.61 -6.81 -6.53
CA TYR A 83 6.26 -7.20 -5.18
C TYR A 83 7.06 -6.38 -4.16
N PRO A 84 6.43 -5.89 -3.07
CA PRO A 84 7.17 -5.24 -2.00
C PRO A 84 8.13 -6.25 -1.36
N ARG A 85 9.37 -5.83 -1.10
CA ARG A 85 10.33 -6.67 -0.37
C ARG A 85 9.90 -6.74 1.10
N SER A 86 9.77 -7.95 1.65
CA SER A 86 9.52 -8.13 3.07
C SER A 86 10.73 -7.68 3.89
N LYS A 87 10.50 -7.05 5.05
CA LYS A 87 11.57 -6.77 6.02
C LYS A 87 12.28 -8.04 6.52
N TYR A 88 11.68 -9.21 6.31
CA TYR A 88 12.19 -10.53 6.70
C TYR A 88 12.82 -11.33 5.55
N GLN A 89 12.84 -10.80 4.33
CA GLN A 89 13.53 -11.43 3.20
C GLN A 89 14.75 -10.56 2.88
N GLY A 90 15.90 -10.97 3.42
CA GLY A 90 17.22 -10.49 3.01
C GLY A 90 17.51 -10.84 1.56
#